data_AF-A0A0F9LZI3-F1
#
_entry.id   AF-A0A0F9LZI3-F1
#
_cell.length_a   1.000
_cell.length_b   1.000
_cell.length_c   1.000
_cell.angle_alpha   90.00
_cell.angle_beta   90.00
_cell.angle_gamma   90.00
#
_symmetry.space_group_name_H-M   'P 1'
#
loop_
_entity.id
_entity.type
_entity.pdbx_description
1 polymer ?
#
loop_
_entity_poly.entity_id
_entity_poly.type
_entity_poly.pdbx_seq_one_letter_code
_entity_poly.pdbx_strand_id
1 'polypeptide(L)'
;MDTLLGTDPELFVVNEKNECIPPAALRDDLGFSYNKILLEGDNFTIVEDGAASEININPTDDIPTFIRRVDRAFTKFKSFVKSNFDGLDVVALPTVNFNSKFYWEDRGDEFKNCVRFGCDPDLDVRTGEYCEEISVENYDKRHGGGHIHISAPKNDNDFFADNFYYTTLMLDAFVGNTCVALDRNSSLIDKLERERLVYYGRPSRIRLPVYDNEMKGIEYRSPSNFWVQNAKHSEILLLMANCVFNLMQKNQDASEFLRDNILISQPPVNILNYDKKSAKNTLEIVVNRLLSYKYLSYDQASLVLSSA
;
A
#
# COMPACT_ATOMS: atom_id res chain seq x y z
N MET A 1 5.47 12.43 -16.18
CA MET A 1 4.05 12.06 -16.31
C MET A 1 3.22 13.27 -15.90
N ASP A 2 1.97 13.41 -16.34
CA ASP A 2 1.12 14.55 -15.90
C ASP A 2 0.52 14.37 -14.50
N THR A 3 0.76 13.21 -13.89
CA THR A 3 0.36 12.83 -12.53
C THR A 3 1.57 12.49 -11.68
N LEU A 4 1.43 12.74 -10.38
CA LEU A 4 2.41 12.38 -9.39
C LEU A 4 2.00 11.09 -8.68
N LEU A 5 2.99 10.23 -8.43
CA LEU A 5 2.88 9.04 -7.61
C LEU A 5 3.41 9.34 -6.21
N GLY A 6 2.67 8.91 -5.19
CA GLY A 6 3.08 8.90 -3.79
C GLY A 6 2.82 7.54 -3.16
N THR A 7 3.21 7.38 -1.90
CA THR A 7 2.96 6.17 -1.11
C THR A 7 3.17 6.51 0.36
N ASP A 8 2.47 5.75 1.18
CA ASP A 8 2.51 5.83 2.63
C ASP A 8 2.69 4.46 3.30
N PRO A 9 3.76 3.69 3.01
CA PRO A 9 3.83 2.32 3.51
C PRO A 9 4.01 2.29 5.02
N GLU A 10 3.20 1.46 5.67
CA GLU A 10 3.17 1.21 7.10
C GLU A 10 4.26 0.18 7.47
N LEU A 11 5.17 0.55 8.36
CA LEU A 11 6.27 -0.30 8.82
C LEU A 11 6.13 -0.60 10.31
N PHE A 12 6.66 -1.74 10.73
CA PHE A 12 6.64 -2.14 12.12
C PHE A 12 8.04 -2.07 12.72
N VAL A 13 8.13 -1.55 13.94
CA VAL A 13 9.31 -1.75 14.79
C VAL A 13 9.05 -2.98 15.64
N VAL A 14 9.97 -3.92 15.65
CA VAL A 14 9.82 -5.20 16.37
C VAL A 14 11.01 -5.45 17.28
N ASN A 15 10.76 -6.15 18.39
CA ASN A 15 11.82 -6.67 19.26
C ASN A 15 12.37 -8.02 18.76
N GLU A 16 13.34 -8.57 19.47
CA GLU A 16 13.96 -9.88 19.18
C GLU A 16 12.97 -11.06 19.13
N LYS A 17 11.76 -10.91 19.67
CA LYS A 17 10.69 -11.91 19.66
C LYS A 17 9.68 -11.69 18.52
N ASN A 18 9.93 -10.76 17.60
CA ASN A 18 9.01 -10.33 16.53
C ASN A 18 7.67 -9.77 17.06
N GLU A 19 7.68 -9.16 18.24
CA GLU A 19 6.55 -8.43 18.78
C GLU A 19 6.68 -6.96 18.44
N CYS A 20 5.60 -6.39 17.91
CA CYS A 20 5.54 -5.01 17.48
C CYS A 20 5.58 -4.03 18.66
N ILE A 21 6.44 -3.03 18.55
CA ILE A 21 6.54 -1.87 19.42
C ILE A 21 5.87 -0.70 18.70
N PRO A 22 4.75 -0.16 19.21
CA PRO A 22 4.02 0.88 18.51
C PRO A 22 4.83 2.19 18.51
N PRO A 23 4.66 3.04 17.48
CA PRO A 23 5.42 4.27 17.34
C PRO A 23 5.23 5.24 18.53
N ALA A 24 4.03 5.27 19.12
CA ALA A 24 3.76 6.07 20.31
C ALA A 24 4.63 5.68 21.51
N ALA A 25 4.98 4.39 21.65
CA ALA A 25 5.87 3.93 22.72
C ALA A 25 7.31 4.39 22.47
N LEU A 26 7.76 4.34 21.22
CA LEU A 26 9.08 4.85 20.83
C LEU A 26 9.18 6.36 21.08
N ARG A 27 8.14 7.12 20.73
CA ARG A 27 8.08 8.57 20.97
C ARG A 27 8.17 8.90 22.46
N ASP A 28 7.37 8.21 23.28
CA ASP A 28 7.34 8.38 24.74
C ASP A 28 8.69 8.03 25.37
N ASP A 29 9.30 6.92 24.98
CA ASP A 29 10.62 6.48 25.46
C ASP A 29 11.75 7.45 25.05
N LEU A 30 11.57 8.23 23.97
CA LEU A 30 12.47 9.32 23.55
C LEU A 30 12.21 10.66 24.28
N GLY A 31 11.15 10.75 25.09
CA GLY A 31 10.74 11.98 25.76
C GLY A 31 10.20 13.06 24.82
N PHE A 32 9.72 12.68 23.63
CA PHE A 32 9.14 13.62 22.68
C PHE A 32 7.71 14.01 23.10
N SER A 33 7.45 15.32 23.20
CA SER A 33 6.09 15.86 23.35
C SER A 33 5.18 15.32 22.24
N TYR A 34 3.87 15.21 22.49
CA TYR A 34 2.91 14.68 21.53
C TYR A 34 3.04 15.37 20.15
N ASN A 35 3.72 14.69 19.23
CA ASN A 35 3.96 15.04 17.85
C ASN A 35 3.97 13.72 17.08
N LYS A 36 3.11 13.58 16.08
CA LYS A 36 3.04 12.35 15.29
C LYS A 36 4.30 12.12 14.46
N ILE A 37 5.17 13.10 14.27
CA ILE A 37 6.39 12.96 13.47
C ILE A 37 7.49 12.32 14.32
N LEU A 38 7.90 11.10 13.97
CA LEU A 38 9.03 10.39 14.58
C LEU A 38 10.37 10.77 13.95
N LEU A 39 10.38 10.94 12.62
CA LEU A 39 11.57 11.26 11.85
C LEU A 39 11.19 12.11 10.65
N GLU A 40 11.93 13.18 10.42
CA GLU A 40 11.83 14.01 9.23
C GLU A 40 13.14 13.93 8.44
N GLY A 41 13.03 13.78 7.12
CA GLY A 41 14.15 13.75 6.22
C GLY A 41 13.87 14.49 4.92
N ASP A 42 14.91 14.60 4.10
CA ASP A 42 14.77 15.26 2.80
C ASP A 42 13.94 14.40 1.85
N ASN A 43 12.71 14.87 1.59
CA ASN A 43 11.64 14.25 0.79
C ASN A 43 10.90 13.07 1.44
N PHE A 44 10.97 12.93 2.77
CA PHE A 44 10.10 11.99 3.47
C PHE A 44 9.87 12.40 4.93
N THR A 45 8.76 11.97 5.48
CA THR A 45 8.48 11.98 6.92
C THR A 45 8.10 10.58 7.38
N ILE A 46 8.28 10.30 8.66
CA ILE A 46 7.81 9.06 9.29
C ILE A 46 6.91 9.47 10.44
N VAL A 47 5.67 9.00 10.39
CA VAL A 47 4.63 9.41 11.33
C VAL A 47 4.03 8.23 12.08
N GLU A 48 3.45 8.51 13.25
CA GLU A 48 2.65 7.55 13.99
C GLU A 48 1.34 7.25 13.26
N ASP A 49 1.10 5.99 12.86
CA ASP A 49 -0.17 5.49 12.35
C ASP A 49 -0.58 4.19 13.06
N GLY A 50 -1.42 4.36 14.09
CA GLY A 50 -1.80 3.26 14.97
C GLY A 50 -0.58 2.53 15.55
N ALA A 51 -0.47 1.23 15.27
CA ALA A 51 0.67 0.41 15.71
C ALA A 51 1.86 0.44 14.73
N ALA A 52 1.70 1.03 13.55
CA ALA A 52 2.71 1.12 12.53
C ALA A 52 3.34 2.53 12.47
N SER A 53 4.54 2.61 11.94
CA SER A 53 5.17 3.85 11.52
C SER A 53 4.97 4.02 10.02
N GLU A 54 4.25 5.05 9.61
CA GLU A 54 3.93 5.32 8.21
C GLU A 54 5.02 6.19 7.58
N ILE A 55 5.69 5.68 6.55
CA ILE A 55 6.60 6.50 5.73
C ILE A 55 5.75 7.33 4.79
N ASN A 56 5.86 8.64 4.80
CA ASN A 56 5.29 9.50 3.76
C ASN A 56 6.41 10.04 2.88
N ILE A 57 6.39 9.76 1.57
CA ILE A 57 7.36 10.37 0.64
C ILE A 57 6.74 11.57 -0.10
N ASN A 58 7.58 12.54 -0.46
CA ASN A 58 7.15 13.56 -1.41
C ASN A 58 6.77 12.88 -2.74
N PRO A 59 5.66 13.28 -3.37
CA PRO A 59 5.21 12.66 -4.61
C PRO A 59 6.13 13.02 -5.79
N THR A 60 6.15 12.18 -6.82
CA THR A 60 7.04 12.30 -8.00
C THR A 60 6.41 11.65 -9.23
N ASP A 61 6.73 12.15 -10.41
CA ASP A 61 6.32 11.56 -11.70
C ASP A 61 7.40 10.68 -12.34
N ASP A 62 8.48 10.41 -11.59
CA ASP A 62 9.62 9.59 -12.00
C ASP A 62 9.77 8.37 -11.09
N ILE A 63 9.59 7.16 -11.65
CA ILE A 63 9.66 5.87 -10.92
C ILE A 63 11.03 5.67 -10.24
N PRO A 64 12.18 5.88 -10.92
CA PRO A 64 13.48 5.81 -10.25
C PRO A 64 13.59 6.74 -9.03
N THR A 65 13.10 7.97 -9.12
CA THR A 65 13.06 8.92 -7.99
C THR A 65 12.18 8.43 -6.87
N PHE A 66 11.02 7.85 -7.19
CA PHE A 66 10.12 7.26 -6.20
C PHE A 66 10.83 6.16 -5.41
N ILE A 67 11.43 5.20 -6.10
CA ILE A 67 12.12 4.05 -5.48
C ILE A 67 13.26 4.54 -4.58
N ARG A 68 14.07 5.51 -5.05
CA ARG A 68 15.15 6.10 -4.22
C ARG A 68 14.61 6.79 -2.96
N ARG A 69 13.45 7.44 -3.02
CA ARG A 69 12.84 8.09 -1.84
C ARG A 69 12.36 7.06 -0.83
N VAL A 70 11.68 5.99 -1.28
CA VAL A 70 11.25 4.88 -0.42
C VAL A 70 12.44 4.19 0.23
N ASP A 71 13.47 3.82 -0.55
CA ASP A 71 14.67 3.15 -0.05
C ASP A 71 15.43 4.02 0.97
N ARG A 72 15.56 5.32 0.69
CA ARG A 72 16.17 6.28 1.61
C ARG A 72 15.38 6.40 2.91
N ALA A 73 14.05 6.53 2.83
CA ALA A 73 13.19 6.62 4.00
C ALA A 73 13.28 5.36 4.87
N PHE A 74 13.17 4.18 4.25
CA PHE A 74 13.30 2.88 4.92
C PHE A 74 14.66 2.74 5.60
N THR A 75 15.75 3.00 4.88
CA THR A 75 17.12 2.91 5.42
C THR A 75 17.34 3.88 6.58
N LYS A 76 16.89 5.13 6.44
CA LYS A 76 17.01 6.13 7.51
C LYS A 76 16.19 5.76 8.73
N PHE A 77 15.02 5.16 8.55
CA PHE A 77 14.24 4.66 9.67
C PHE A 77 14.92 3.52 10.40
N LYS A 78 15.46 2.53 9.67
CA LYS A 78 16.23 1.43 10.28
C LYS A 78 17.41 1.97 11.10
N SER A 79 18.15 2.93 10.54
CA SER A 79 19.28 3.56 11.24
C SER A 79 18.83 4.34 12.47
N PHE A 80 17.73 5.08 12.38
CA PHE A 80 17.15 5.81 13.50
C PHE A 80 16.79 4.86 14.66
N VAL A 81 16.04 3.79 14.38
CA VAL A 81 15.64 2.82 15.41
C VAL A 81 16.87 2.17 16.06
N LYS A 82 17.82 1.66 15.26
CA LYS A 82 19.03 1.00 15.77
C LYS A 82 19.96 1.91 16.57
N SER A 83 19.94 3.22 16.31
CA SER A 83 20.81 4.17 17.02
C SER A 83 20.22 4.62 18.35
N ASN A 84 18.91 4.46 18.55
CA ASN A 84 18.20 4.94 19.74
C ASN A 84 17.71 3.80 20.64
N PHE A 85 17.53 2.59 20.09
CA PHE A 85 16.94 1.47 20.82
C PHE A 85 17.71 0.17 20.56
N ASP A 86 18.23 -0.42 21.64
CA ASP A 86 18.90 -1.72 21.58
C ASP A 86 17.87 -2.85 21.38
N GLY A 87 18.20 -3.81 20.52
CA GLY A 87 17.38 -5.01 20.29
C GLY A 87 16.10 -4.79 19.45
N LEU A 88 15.92 -3.61 18.87
CA LEU A 88 14.81 -3.31 17.95
C LEU A 88 15.25 -3.32 16.47
N ASP A 89 14.37 -3.77 15.58
CA ASP A 89 14.55 -3.65 14.13
C ASP A 89 13.26 -3.16 13.44
N VAL A 90 13.43 -2.61 12.23
CA VAL A 90 12.32 -2.19 11.37
C VAL A 90 12.03 -3.26 10.32
N VAL A 91 10.77 -3.65 10.21
CA VAL A 91 10.30 -4.65 9.25
C VAL A 91 9.10 -4.15 8.44
N ALA A 92 9.03 -4.57 7.18
CA ALA A 92 7.85 -4.42 6.33
C ALA A 92 7.20 -5.79 6.15
N LEU A 93 6.41 -6.19 7.14
CA LEU A 93 5.66 -7.45 7.12
C LEU A 93 4.17 -7.17 6.97
N PRO A 94 3.42 -7.97 6.19
CA PRO A 94 1.98 -7.78 6.04
C PRO A 94 1.21 -7.90 7.36
N THR A 95 1.70 -8.74 8.28
CA THR A 95 1.12 -8.95 9.60
C THR A 95 2.23 -9.16 10.63
N VAL A 96 2.09 -8.56 11.82
CA VAL A 96 2.98 -8.73 12.98
C VAL A 96 2.18 -9.05 14.24
N ASN A 97 2.82 -9.69 15.22
CA ASN A 97 2.23 -9.88 16.55
C ASN A 97 2.27 -8.54 17.30
N PHE A 98 1.22 -8.25 18.07
CA PHE A 98 1.09 -7.02 18.83
C PHE A 98 0.35 -7.29 20.13
N ASN A 99 1.00 -7.07 21.27
CA ASN A 99 0.36 -7.24 22.57
C ASN A 99 -0.48 -6.01 22.90
N SER A 100 -1.71 -6.04 22.39
CA SER A 100 -2.69 -4.96 22.52
C SER A 100 -2.91 -4.54 23.97
N LYS A 101 -3.06 -5.53 24.86
CA LYS A 101 -3.29 -5.34 26.28
C LYS A 101 -2.13 -4.63 26.98
N PHE A 102 -0.89 -5.05 26.72
CA PHE A 102 0.29 -4.45 27.35
C PHE A 102 0.40 -2.96 27.03
N TYR A 103 0.30 -2.56 25.76
CA TYR A 103 0.49 -1.15 25.41
C TYR A 103 -0.69 -0.26 25.77
N TRP A 104 -1.92 -0.76 25.65
CA TRP A 104 -3.11 0.03 25.96
C TRP A 104 -3.36 0.18 27.46
N GLU A 105 -3.36 -0.93 28.20
CA GLU A 105 -3.74 -0.90 29.62
C GLU A 105 -2.62 -0.34 30.51
N ASP A 106 -1.35 -0.55 30.15
CA ASP A 106 -0.20 -0.11 30.97
C ASP A 106 0.15 1.36 30.76
N ARG A 107 -0.01 1.89 29.53
CA ARG A 107 0.40 3.26 29.17
C ARG A 107 -0.74 4.29 29.08
N GLY A 108 -2.00 3.86 29.15
CA GLY A 108 -3.17 4.74 29.30
C GLY A 108 -3.73 5.33 27.99
N ASP A 109 -4.66 6.29 28.15
CA ASP A 109 -5.55 6.76 27.06
C ASP A 109 -4.82 7.35 25.83
N GLU A 110 -3.61 7.90 26.01
CA GLU A 110 -2.81 8.46 24.90
C GLU A 110 -2.39 7.39 23.88
N PHE A 111 -2.40 6.11 24.26
CA PHE A 111 -2.01 4.97 23.44
C PHE A 111 -3.20 4.30 22.74
N LYS A 112 -4.43 4.85 22.87
CA LYS A 112 -5.64 4.26 22.26
C LYS A 112 -5.54 4.15 20.75
N ASN A 113 -4.83 5.09 20.11
CA ASN A 113 -4.67 5.07 18.66
C ASN A 113 -3.89 3.84 18.20
N CYS A 114 -2.97 3.29 19.00
CA CYS A 114 -2.21 2.08 18.68
C CYS A 114 -3.07 0.81 18.60
N VAL A 115 -4.31 0.88 19.09
CA VAL A 115 -5.29 -0.22 19.04
C VAL A 115 -6.42 0.01 18.04
N ARG A 116 -6.22 0.90 17.07
CA ARG A 116 -7.11 1.08 15.91
C ARG A 116 -6.45 0.58 14.63
N PHE A 117 -7.27 0.18 13.66
CA PHE A 117 -6.80 -0.11 12.31
C PHE A 117 -6.96 1.10 11.40
N GLY A 118 -5.83 1.64 10.92
CA GLY A 118 -5.79 2.82 10.07
C GLY A 118 -6.35 4.09 10.75
N CYS A 119 -6.16 5.23 10.09
CA CYS A 119 -6.73 6.51 10.54
C CYS A 119 -8.07 6.85 9.86
N ASP A 120 -8.27 6.44 8.61
CA ASP A 120 -9.46 6.78 7.80
C ASP A 120 -10.14 5.54 7.22
N PRO A 121 -11.49 5.54 7.12
CA PRO A 121 -12.24 4.42 6.57
C PRO A 121 -12.06 4.28 5.04
N ASP A 122 -11.99 3.04 4.58
CA ASP A 122 -11.94 2.71 3.15
C ASP A 122 -13.31 2.87 2.50
N LEU A 123 -13.35 3.37 1.26
CA LEU A 123 -14.50 3.23 0.38
C LEU A 123 -14.42 1.88 -0.37
N ASP A 124 -15.46 1.05 -0.29
CA ASP A 124 -15.67 0.00 -1.30
C ASP A 124 -16.18 0.65 -2.58
N VAL A 125 -15.41 0.61 -3.67
CA VAL A 125 -15.94 1.16 -4.93
C VAL A 125 -17.09 0.32 -5.49
N ARG A 126 -17.19 -0.98 -5.12
CA ARG A 126 -18.23 -1.87 -5.66
C ARG A 126 -19.56 -1.72 -4.96
N THR A 127 -19.56 -1.50 -3.64
CA THR A 127 -20.80 -1.24 -2.89
C THR A 127 -21.12 0.25 -2.79
N GLY A 128 -20.12 1.12 -2.92
CA GLY A 128 -20.26 2.56 -2.70
C GLY A 128 -20.31 2.93 -1.21
N GLU A 129 -20.01 1.99 -0.32
CA GLU A 129 -20.11 2.17 1.13
C GLU A 129 -18.72 2.27 1.76
N TYR A 130 -18.62 3.10 2.79
CA TYR A 130 -17.43 3.11 3.65
C TYR A 130 -17.40 1.86 4.53
N CYS A 131 -16.23 1.24 4.64
CA CYS A 131 -15.97 0.17 5.59
C CYS A 131 -16.28 0.61 7.00
N GLU A 132 -16.95 -0.25 7.76
CA GLU A 132 -17.03 -0.10 9.21
C GLU A 132 -15.64 -0.28 9.83
N GLU A 133 -15.34 0.57 10.81
CA GLU A 133 -14.14 0.41 11.64
C GLU A 133 -14.26 -0.87 12.47
N ILE A 134 -13.25 -1.73 12.39
CA ILE A 134 -13.21 -2.97 13.17
C ILE A 134 -12.51 -2.68 14.49
N SER A 135 -13.22 -2.87 15.61
CA SER A 135 -12.59 -2.78 16.93
C SER A 135 -11.58 -3.91 17.12
N VAL A 136 -10.32 -3.52 17.39
CA VAL A 136 -9.18 -4.43 17.57
C VAL A 136 -8.45 -4.22 18.89
N GLU A 137 -9.19 -3.74 19.88
CA GLU A 137 -8.70 -3.52 21.26
C GLU A 137 -8.14 -4.81 21.88
N ASN A 138 -8.71 -5.97 21.57
CA ASN A 138 -8.28 -7.29 22.08
C ASN A 138 -7.69 -8.19 20.99
N TYR A 139 -7.32 -7.63 19.84
CA TYR A 139 -6.76 -8.39 18.72
C TYR A 139 -5.23 -8.28 18.74
N ASP A 140 -4.55 -9.42 18.84
CA ASP A 140 -3.10 -9.45 19.08
C ASP A 140 -2.24 -9.43 17.81
N LYS A 141 -2.78 -8.90 16.72
CA LYS A 141 -2.06 -8.74 15.46
C LYS A 141 -2.31 -7.37 14.85
N ARG A 142 -1.34 -6.88 14.11
CA ARG A 142 -1.44 -5.63 13.33
C ARG A 142 -1.05 -5.90 11.89
N HIS A 143 -1.69 -5.18 10.98
CA HIS A 143 -1.56 -5.38 9.54
C HIS A 143 -0.97 -4.15 8.89
N GLY A 144 -0.05 -4.35 7.93
CA GLY A 144 0.66 -3.26 7.26
C GLY A 144 0.13 -3.00 5.85
N GLY A 145 -0.15 -1.73 5.56
CA GLY A 145 -0.49 -1.17 4.26
C GLY A 145 0.74 -0.74 3.48
N GLY A 146 0.68 -0.85 2.16
CA GLY A 146 1.68 -0.29 1.26
C GLY A 146 1.00 0.51 0.18
N HIS A 147 0.18 1.50 0.58
CA HIS A 147 -0.77 2.13 -0.33
C HIS A 147 -0.05 2.93 -1.42
N ILE A 148 -0.72 3.05 -2.57
CA ILE A 148 -0.21 3.78 -3.72
C ILE A 148 -1.09 4.99 -3.94
N HIS A 149 -0.50 6.18 -3.90
CA HIS A 149 -1.19 7.45 -4.12
C HIS A 149 -1.00 7.88 -5.56
N ILE A 150 -2.09 8.26 -6.21
CA ILE A 150 -2.10 8.73 -7.58
C ILE A 150 -2.82 10.08 -7.58
N SER A 151 -2.11 11.15 -7.90
CA SER A 151 -2.72 12.48 -8.00
C SER A 151 -3.60 12.60 -9.24
N ALA A 152 -4.62 13.47 -9.18
CA ALA A 152 -5.28 13.89 -10.41
C ALA A 152 -4.25 14.51 -11.38
N PRO A 153 -4.48 14.40 -12.70
CA PRO A 153 -3.67 15.09 -13.70
C PRO A 153 -3.66 16.61 -13.44
N LYS A 154 -2.52 17.27 -13.63
CA LYS A 154 -2.40 18.74 -13.39
C LYS A 154 -3.39 19.59 -14.20
N ASN A 155 -3.83 19.08 -15.34
CA ASN A 155 -4.75 19.73 -16.28
C ASN A 155 -6.20 19.26 -16.13
N ASP A 156 -6.49 18.33 -15.22
CA ASP A 156 -7.81 17.76 -14.99
C ASP A 156 -7.96 17.31 -13.53
N ASN A 157 -8.21 18.27 -12.64
CA ASN A 157 -8.36 17.99 -11.20
C ASN A 157 -9.60 17.14 -10.90
N ASP A 158 -10.60 17.14 -11.78
CA ASP A 158 -11.85 16.38 -11.62
C ASP A 158 -11.76 14.97 -12.20
N PHE A 159 -10.63 14.57 -12.79
CA PHE A 159 -10.43 13.27 -13.44
C PHE A 159 -10.96 12.11 -12.59
N PHE A 160 -10.67 12.10 -11.29
CA PHE A 160 -11.09 11.02 -10.42
C PHE A 160 -12.54 11.14 -9.94
N ALA A 161 -13.17 12.31 -9.97
CA ALA A 161 -14.60 12.43 -9.68
C ALA A 161 -15.43 11.55 -10.62
N ASP A 162 -15.01 11.45 -11.89
CA ASP A 162 -15.69 10.64 -12.91
C ASP A 162 -15.14 9.21 -13.02
N ASN A 163 -13.86 8.99 -12.67
CA ASN A 163 -13.15 7.76 -13.03
C ASN A 163 -12.64 6.91 -11.85
N PHE A 164 -12.83 7.30 -10.58
CA PHE A 164 -12.28 6.55 -9.44
C PHE A 164 -12.74 5.09 -9.43
N TYR A 165 -14.00 4.82 -9.79
CA TYR A 165 -14.56 3.47 -9.83
C TYR A 165 -13.79 2.57 -10.79
N TYR A 166 -13.73 2.95 -12.07
CA TYR A 166 -13.06 2.14 -13.10
C TYR A 166 -11.56 2.10 -12.90
N THR A 167 -10.94 3.20 -12.44
CA THR A 167 -9.52 3.22 -12.10
C THR A 167 -9.22 2.18 -11.02
N THR A 168 -10.05 2.07 -9.99
CA THR A 168 -9.88 1.09 -8.93
C THR A 168 -10.01 -0.34 -9.44
N LEU A 169 -10.98 -0.63 -10.32
CA LEU A 169 -11.11 -1.95 -10.92
C LEU A 169 -9.88 -2.33 -11.76
N MET A 170 -9.30 -1.36 -12.46
CA MET A 170 -8.07 -1.56 -13.21
C MET A 170 -6.86 -1.74 -12.29
N LEU A 171 -6.78 -1.00 -11.18
CA LEU A 171 -5.73 -1.20 -10.16
C LEU A 171 -5.81 -2.58 -9.53
N ASP A 172 -7.00 -3.10 -9.25
CA ASP A 172 -7.20 -4.50 -8.84
C ASP A 172 -6.64 -5.46 -9.90
N ALA A 173 -7.07 -5.28 -11.16
CA ALA A 173 -6.64 -6.13 -12.26
C ALA A 173 -5.12 -6.11 -12.48
N PHE A 174 -4.48 -4.96 -12.33
CA PHE A 174 -3.07 -4.74 -12.65
C PHE A 174 -2.19 -4.89 -11.42
N VAL A 175 -2.34 -3.99 -10.46
CA VAL A 175 -1.49 -3.88 -9.27
C VAL A 175 -1.84 -4.97 -8.26
N GLY A 176 -3.11 -5.12 -7.91
CA GLY A 176 -3.55 -6.10 -6.92
C GLY A 176 -3.19 -7.54 -7.30
N ASN A 177 -3.43 -7.93 -8.55
CA ASN A 177 -2.99 -9.24 -9.06
C ASN A 177 -1.47 -9.38 -9.11
N THR A 178 -0.75 -8.32 -9.50
CA THR A 178 0.72 -8.33 -9.47
C THR A 178 1.24 -8.58 -8.06
N CYS A 179 0.68 -7.91 -7.05
CA CYS A 179 1.06 -8.13 -5.65
C CYS A 179 0.96 -9.61 -5.24
N VAL A 180 -0.11 -10.30 -5.64
CA VAL A 180 -0.31 -11.72 -5.32
C VAL A 180 0.58 -12.64 -6.17
N ALA A 181 0.78 -12.29 -7.44
CA ALA A 181 1.51 -13.10 -8.39
C ALA A 181 3.03 -13.12 -8.14
N LEU A 182 3.60 -12.00 -7.67
CA LEU A 182 5.03 -11.86 -7.42
C LEU A 182 5.57 -12.95 -6.49
N ASP A 183 6.69 -13.56 -6.87
CA ASP A 183 7.39 -14.51 -6.02
C ASP A 183 8.15 -13.77 -4.90
N ARG A 184 7.92 -14.23 -3.67
CA ARG A 184 8.49 -13.65 -2.45
C ARG A 184 9.42 -14.62 -1.73
N ASN A 185 9.67 -15.80 -2.30
CA ASN A 185 10.53 -16.85 -1.75
C ASN A 185 10.26 -17.18 -0.28
N SER A 186 9.02 -17.02 0.20
CA SER A 186 8.67 -17.18 1.61
C SER A 186 7.21 -17.57 1.79
N SER A 187 6.98 -18.82 2.19
CA SER A 187 5.65 -19.31 2.57
C SER A 187 5.09 -18.60 3.81
N LEU A 188 5.96 -18.03 4.64
CA LEU A 188 5.56 -17.22 5.79
C LEU A 188 4.87 -15.93 5.33
N ILE A 189 5.44 -15.20 4.37
CA ILE A 189 4.83 -13.97 3.86
C ILE A 189 3.45 -14.25 3.25
N ASP A 190 3.31 -15.35 2.51
CA ASP A 190 2.02 -15.76 1.95
C ASP A 190 0.97 -16.04 3.02
N LYS A 191 1.37 -16.65 4.15
CA LYS A 191 0.48 -16.83 5.30
C LYS A 191 0.08 -15.49 5.92
N LEU A 192 1.04 -14.59 6.13
CA LEU A 192 0.79 -13.27 6.73
C LEU A 192 -0.12 -12.39 5.85
N GLU A 193 -0.04 -12.51 4.53
CA GLU A 193 -0.95 -11.86 3.59
C GLU A 193 -2.38 -12.38 3.69
N ARG A 194 -2.55 -13.70 3.76
CA ARG A 194 -3.88 -14.31 3.94
C ARG A 194 -4.53 -13.83 5.23
N GLU A 195 -3.75 -13.71 6.31
CA GLU A 195 -4.24 -13.17 7.58
C GLU A 195 -4.63 -11.69 7.46
N ARG A 196 -3.79 -10.88 6.81
CA ARG A 196 -4.06 -9.46 6.54
C ARG A 196 -5.36 -9.27 5.77
N LEU A 197 -5.55 -9.99 4.66
CA LEU A 197 -6.71 -9.84 3.76
C LEU A 197 -8.07 -10.14 4.40
N VAL A 198 -8.09 -10.79 5.57
CA VAL A 198 -9.34 -10.94 6.35
C VAL A 198 -9.87 -9.58 6.79
N TYR A 199 -8.99 -8.69 7.25
CA TYR A 199 -9.37 -7.42 7.90
C TYR A 199 -8.92 -6.18 7.12
N TYR A 200 -7.82 -6.25 6.38
CA TYR A 200 -7.15 -5.09 5.81
C TYR A 200 -6.62 -5.36 4.39
N GLY A 201 -6.59 -4.33 3.55
CA GLY A 201 -6.03 -4.43 2.20
C GLY A 201 -6.85 -5.25 1.20
N ARG A 202 -8.17 -5.32 1.41
CA ARG A 202 -9.07 -6.04 0.53
C ARG A 202 -9.09 -5.39 -0.87
N PRO A 203 -9.39 -6.14 -1.93
CA PRO A 203 -9.55 -5.54 -3.26
C PRO A 203 -10.72 -4.56 -3.30
N SER A 204 -10.69 -3.67 -4.29
CA SER A 204 -11.72 -2.65 -4.52
C SER A 204 -11.83 -1.60 -3.40
N ARG A 205 -10.80 -1.49 -2.55
CA ARG A 205 -10.71 -0.52 -1.44
C ARG A 205 -9.82 0.65 -1.81
N ILE A 206 -10.34 1.87 -1.64
CA ILE A 206 -9.60 3.11 -1.81
C ILE A 206 -9.88 4.09 -0.68
N ARG A 207 -8.98 5.07 -0.50
CA ARG A 207 -9.32 6.35 0.12
C ARG A 207 -9.37 7.43 -0.97
N LEU A 208 -10.33 8.34 -0.85
CA LEU A 208 -10.48 9.51 -1.72
C LEU A 208 -9.99 10.74 -0.96
N PRO A 209 -8.70 11.15 -1.12
CA PRO A 209 -8.19 12.35 -0.46
C PRO A 209 -8.90 13.61 -0.98
N VAL A 210 -9.64 14.26 -0.10
CA VAL A 210 -10.31 15.55 -0.35
C VAL A 210 -9.58 16.64 0.39
N TYR A 211 -9.02 17.60 -0.35
CA TYR A 211 -8.37 18.79 0.19
C TYR A 211 -9.04 20.03 -0.39
N ASP A 212 -9.32 21.02 0.46
CA ASP A 212 -10.01 22.26 0.06
C ASP A 212 -11.36 22.02 -0.68
N ASN A 213 -12.07 20.97 -0.30
CA ASN A 213 -13.30 20.47 -0.95
C ASN A 213 -13.13 19.93 -2.38
N GLU A 214 -11.90 19.65 -2.80
CA GLU A 214 -11.59 19.04 -4.10
C GLU A 214 -10.92 17.69 -3.91
N MET A 215 -11.34 16.70 -4.71
CA MET A 215 -10.67 15.40 -4.76
C MET A 215 -9.31 15.57 -5.45
N LYS A 216 -8.22 15.27 -4.75
CA LYS A 216 -6.86 15.49 -5.28
C LYS A 216 -6.22 14.25 -5.89
N GLY A 217 -6.86 13.10 -5.75
CA GLY A 217 -6.29 11.83 -6.16
C GLY A 217 -7.09 10.63 -5.69
N ILE A 218 -6.46 9.47 -5.81
CA ILE A 218 -6.90 8.23 -5.18
C ILE A 218 -5.74 7.63 -4.40
N GLU A 219 -6.06 6.97 -3.31
CA GLU A 219 -5.15 6.09 -2.59
C GLU A 219 -5.66 4.66 -2.72
N TYR A 220 -4.86 3.82 -3.38
CA TYR A 220 -5.16 2.42 -3.58
C TYR A 220 -4.61 1.58 -2.43
N ARG A 221 -5.51 0.97 -1.65
CA ARG A 221 -5.16 0.41 -0.33
C ARG A 221 -4.93 -1.09 -0.29
N SER A 222 -5.17 -1.80 -1.40
CA SER A 222 -5.02 -3.25 -1.42
C SER A 222 -3.59 -3.77 -1.21
N PRO A 223 -2.52 -3.15 -1.75
CA PRO A 223 -1.14 -3.64 -1.54
C PRO A 223 -0.72 -3.59 -0.07
N SER A 224 -0.02 -4.64 0.40
CA SER A 224 0.69 -4.59 1.69
C SER A 224 2.05 -3.90 1.54
N ASN A 225 2.73 -3.68 2.66
CA ASN A 225 4.07 -3.07 2.70
C ASN A 225 5.21 -3.95 2.12
N PHE A 226 4.98 -5.19 1.68
CA PHE A 226 6.05 -6.14 1.33
C PHE A 226 7.01 -5.62 0.25
N TRP A 227 6.52 -4.79 -0.67
CA TRP A 227 7.25 -4.38 -1.86
C TRP A 227 8.34 -3.35 -1.57
N VAL A 228 8.28 -2.65 -0.43
CA VAL A 228 9.25 -1.60 -0.06
C VAL A 228 10.64 -2.15 0.25
N GLN A 229 10.75 -3.44 0.56
CA GLN A 229 12.04 -4.10 0.84
C GLN A 229 12.76 -4.54 -0.43
N ASN A 230 12.10 -4.49 -1.58
CA ASN A 230 12.63 -5.00 -2.83
C ASN A 230 12.39 -3.98 -3.96
N ALA A 231 13.46 -3.31 -4.37
CA ALA A 231 13.41 -2.30 -5.43
C ALA A 231 12.80 -2.84 -6.74
N LYS A 232 13.01 -4.12 -7.07
CA LYS A 232 12.41 -4.76 -8.25
C LYS A 232 10.89 -4.90 -8.11
N HIS A 233 10.40 -5.30 -6.93
CA HIS A 233 8.96 -5.35 -6.67
C HIS A 233 8.35 -3.94 -6.70
N SER A 234 9.03 -2.96 -6.10
CA SER A 234 8.63 -1.55 -6.16
C SER A 234 8.50 -1.07 -7.62
N GLU A 235 9.52 -1.31 -8.45
CA GLU A 235 9.53 -0.95 -9.86
C GLU A 235 8.35 -1.58 -10.63
N ILE A 236 8.14 -2.87 -10.46
CA ILE A 236 7.05 -3.60 -11.12
C ILE A 236 5.69 -3.03 -10.72
N LEU A 237 5.43 -2.81 -9.42
CA LEU A 237 4.13 -2.28 -8.98
C LEU A 237 3.87 -0.86 -9.49
N LEU A 238 4.88 0.00 -9.47
CA LEU A 238 4.75 1.37 -9.95
C LEU A 238 4.60 1.44 -11.47
N LEU A 239 5.27 0.55 -12.20
CA LEU A 239 5.07 0.39 -13.64
C LEU A 239 3.62 -0.01 -13.95
N MET A 240 3.08 -0.98 -13.22
CA MET A 240 1.69 -1.43 -13.41
C MET A 240 0.68 -0.36 -13.04
N ALA A 241 0.90 0.38 -11.94
CA ALA A 241 0.05 1.52 -11.56
C ALA A 241 0.08 2.64 -12.62
N ASN A 242 1.27 2.97 -13.13
CA ASN A 242 1.42 3.93 -14.21
C ASN A 242 0.73 3.47 -15.51
N CYS A 243 0.74 2.17 -15.81
CA CYS A 243 0.00 1.62 -16.95
C CYS A 243 -1.51 1.84 -16.81
N VAL A 244 -2.08 1.60 -15.62
CA VAL A 244 -3.51 1.88 -15.36
C VAL A 244 -3.81 3.35 -15.64
N PHE A 245 -3.02 4.25 -15.06
CA PHE A 245 -3.26 5.68 -15.19
C PHE A 245 -3.16 6.18 -16.64
N ASN A 246 -2.11 5.79 -17.38
CA ASN A 246 -1.95 6.19 -18.77
C ASN A 246 -3.05 5.65 -19.67
N LEU A 247 -3.57 4.45 -19.35
CA LEU A 247 -4.66 3.83 -20.08
C LEU A 247 -5.99 4.52 -19.76
N MET A 248 -6.25 4.87 -18.50
CA MET A 248 -7.46 5.61 -18.10
C MET A 248 -7.53 7.01 -18.70
N GLN A 249 -6.40 7.67 -18.99
CA GLN A 249 -6.38 8.94 -19.75
C GLN A 249 -6.79 8.79 -21.22
N LYS A 250 -6.82 7.57 -21.77
CA LYS A 250 -7.25 7.29 -23.14
C LYS A 250 -8.55 6.52 -23.13
N ASN A 251 -9.67 7.25 -23.10
CA ASN A 251 -11.03 6.70 -22.99
C ASN A 251 -11.33 5.51 -23.91
N GLN A 252 -10.80 5.50 -25.14
CA GLN A 252 -10.99 4.38 -26.07
C GLN A 252 -10.29 3.11 -25.58
N ASP A 253 -9.00 3.19 -25.22
CA ASP A 253 -8.21 2.05 -24.74
C ASP A 253 -8.78 1.54 -23.40
N ALA A 254 -9.17 2.45 -22.51
CA ALA A 254 -9.85 2.13 -21.26
C ALA A 254 -11.15 1.37 -21.49
N SER A 255 -12.01 1.89 -22.37
CA SER A 255 -13.28 1.26 -22.70
C SER A 255 -13.08 -0.13 -23.31
N GLU A 256 -12.09 -0.30 -24.18
CA GLU A 256 -11.78 -1.60 -24.79
C GLU A 256 -11.28 -2.60 -23.75
N PHE A 257 -10.37 -2.17 -22.87
CA PHE A 257 -9.87 -3.00 -21.78
C PHE A 257 -10.99 -3.42 -20.83
N LEU A 258 -11.86 -2.48 -20.45
CA LEU A 258 -12.96 -2.75 -19.51
C LEU A 258 -14.04 -3.66 -20.12
N ARG A 259 -14.17 -3.75 -21.46
CA ARG A 259 -15.10 -4.69 -22.10
C ARG A 259 -14.70 -6.17 -21.91
N ASP A 260 -13.43 -6.45 -21.59
CA ASP A 260 -12.99 -7.79 -21.18
C ASP A 260 -13.50 -8.08 -19.76
N ASN A 261 -14.80 -8.40 -19.66
CA ASN A 261 -15.55 -8.65 -18.43
C ASN A 261 -14.91 -9.70 -17.50
N ILE A 262 -14.00 -10.54 -18.02
CA ILE A 262 -13.26 -11.55 -17.25
C ILE A 262 -12.47 -10.89 -16.10
N LEU A 263 -12.00 -9.65 -16.27
CA LEU A 263 -11.09 -9.02 -15.31
C LEU A 263 -11.77 -8.16 -14.25
N ILE A 264 -12.97 -7.63 -14.52
CA ILE A 264 -13.56 -6.55 -13.70
C ILE A 264 -14.98 -6.82 -13.16
N SER A 265 -15.67 -7.84 -13.69
CA SER A 265 -17.11 -8.05 -13.40
C SER A 265 -17.43 -8.55 -12.00
N GLN A 266 -16.44 -9.12 -11.30
CA GLN A 266 -16.59 -9.63 -9.93
C GLN A 266 -15.43 -9.12 -9.08
N PRO A 267 -15.60 -9.04 -7.74
CA PRO A 267 -14.47 -8.85 -6.85
C PRO A 267 -13.37 -9.85 -7.22
N PRO A 268 -12.10 -9.42 -7.33
CA PRO A 268 -11.01 -10.29 -7.76
C PRO A 268 -10.75 -11.34 -6.67
N VAL A 269 -11.46 -12.47 -6.80
CA VAL A 269 -11.46 -13.59 -5.84
C VAL A 269 -10.06 -14.13 -5.62
N ASN A 270 -9.22 -14.06 -6.66
CA ASN A 270 -7.82 -14.42 -6.59
C ASN A 270 -6.98 -13.49 -5.70
N ILE A 271 -7.31 -12.20 -5.63
CA ILE A 271 -6.70 -11.30 -4.63
C ILE A 271 -7.19 -11.66 -3.24
N LEU A 272 -8.52 -11.74 -3.07
CA LEU A 272 -9.13 -12.00 -1.77
C LEU A 272 -8.67 -13.33 -1.14
N ASN A 273 -8.57 -14.38 -1.95
CA ASN A 273 -8.13 -15.70 -1.52
C ASN A 273 -6.62 -15.90 -1.62
N TYR A 274 -5.87 -14.85 -2.00
CA TYR A 274 -4.42 -14.92 -2.24
C TYR A 274 -4.04 -16.14 -3.11
N ASP A 275 -4.77 -16.33 -4.21
CA ASP A 275 -4.56 -17.43 -5.17
C ASP A 275 -3.51 -17.02 -6.21
N LYS A 276 -2.26 -17.39 -5.93
CA LYS A 276 -1.12 -17.09 -6.80
C LYS A 276 -1.29 -17.61 -8.22
N LYS A 277 -1.87 -18.80 -8.41
CA LYS A 277 -2.01 -19.38 -9.75
C LYS A 277 -2.97 -18.55 -10.59
N SER A 278 -4.14 -18.23 -10.03
CA SER A 278 -5.13 -17.42 -10.73
C SER A 278 -4.67 -15.97 -10.92
N ALA A 279 -3.93 -15.41 -9.95
CA ALA A 279 -3.29 -14.09 -10.08
C ALA A 279 -2.24 -14.05 -11.20
N LYS A 280 -1.38 -15.07 -11.32
CA LYS A 280 -0.40 -15.19 -12.43
C LYS A 280 -1.07 -15.27 -13.80
N ASN A 281 -2.10 -16.10 -13.94
CA ASN A 281 -2.86 -16.19 -15.19
C ASN A 281 -3.49 -14.83 -15.56
N THR A 282 -4.02 -14.13 -14.56
CA THR A 282 -4.57 -12.78 -14.77
C THR A 282 -3.48 -11.80 -15.20
N LEU A 283 -2.34 -11.81 -14.53
CA LEU A 283 -1.19 -10.97 -14.87
C LEU A 283 -0.68 -11.21 -16.29
N GLU A 284 -0.59 -12.47 -16.73
CA GLU A 284 -0.22 -12.81 -18.12
C GLU A 284 -1.18 -12.20 -19.14
N ILE A 285 -2.48 -12.27 -18.89
CA ILE A 285 -3.49 -11.64 -19.76
C ILE A 285 -3.28 -10.12 -19.80
N VAL A 286 -3.13 -9.48 -18.63
CA VAL A 286 -2.92 -8.03 -18.52
C VAL A 286 -1.65 -7.60 -19.26
N VAL A 287 -0.51 -8.27 -19.04
CA VAL A 287 0.76 -7.94 -19.68
C VAL A 287 0.68 -8.08 -21.20
N ASN A 288 0.06 -9.16 -21.70
CA ASN A 288 -0.13 -9.36 -23.15
C ASN A 288 -1.00 -8.26 -23.77
N ARG A 289 -2.07 -7.83 -23.07
CA ARG A 289 -2.91 -6.70 -23.52
C ARG A 289 -2.11 -5.40 -23.55
N LEU A 290 -1.35 -5.10 -22.50
CA LEU A 290 -0.53 -3.89 -22.44
C LEU A 290 0.57 -3.85 -23.49
N LEU A 291 1.16 -5.00 -23.83
CA LEU A 291 2.07 -5.12 -24.98
C LEU A 291 1.36 -4.79 -26.29
N SER A 292 0.16 -5.33 -26.51
CA SER A 292 -0.60 -5.09 -27.75
C SER A 292 -0.97 -3.62 -27.93
N TYR A 293 -1.27 -2.92 -26.83
CA TYR A 293 -1.56 -1.50 -26.80
C TYR A 293 -0.32 -0.61 -26.67
N LYS A 294 0.89 -1.18 -26.59
CA LYS A 294 2.17 -0.47 -26.46
C LYS A 294 2.30 0.38 -25.19
N TYR A 295 1.65 -0.03 -24.10
CA TYR A 295 1.87 0.54 -22.75
C TYR A 295 3.07 -0.12 -22.05
N LEU A 296 3.48 -1.31 -22.51
CA LEU A 296 4.71 -1.97 -22.09
C LEU A 296 5.62 -2.23 -23.30
N SER A 297 6.92 -2.15 -23.07
CA SER A 297 7.94 -2.76 -23.94
C SER A 297 8.10 -4.26 -23.64
N TYR A 298 8.75 -4.99 -24.56
CA TYR A 298 9.08 -6.40 -24.33
C TYR A 298 9.96 -6.61 -23.10
N ASP A 299 10.92 -5.73 -22.84
CA ASP A 299 11.80 -5.82 -21.68
C ASP A 299 11.02 -5.63 -20.37
N GLN A 300 10.11 -4.66 -20.35
CA GLN A 300 9.24 -4.43 -19.20
C GLN A 300 8.27 -5.60 -18.98
N ALA A 301 7.68 -6.15 -20.04
CA ALA A 301 6.83 -7.34 -19.92
C ALA A 301 7.63 -8.56 -19.41
N SER A 302 8.85 -8.75 -19.91
CA SER A 302 9.75 -9.82 -19.45
C SER A 302 10.12 -9.63 -17.97
N LEU A 303 10.41 -8.39 -17.56
CA LEU A 303 10.67 -8.03 -16.17
C LEU A 303 9.51 -8.44 -15.25
N VAL A 304 8.28 -8.10 -15.63
CA VAL A 304 7.06 -8.41 -14.85
C VAL A 304 6.85 -9.93 -14.78
N LEU A 305 6.83 -10.61 -15.92
CA LEU A 305 6.50 -12.05 -15.99
C LEU A 305 7.58 -12.94 -15.37
N SER A 306 8.86 -12.57 -15.47
CA SER A 306 9.95 -13.35 -14.85
C SER A 306 10.01 -13.21 -13.32
N SER A 307 9.31 -12.22 -12.76
CA SER A 307 9.22 -11.98 -11.32
C SER A 307 7.97 -12.56 -10.67
N ALA A 308 7.03 -13.08 -11.48
CA ALA A 308 5.79 -13.69 -11.03
C ALA A 308 5.96 -15.20 -10.84
#